data_AF-A0A1J5KPN3-F1
#
_entry.id   AF-A0A1J5KPN3-F1
#
_cell.length_a   1.000
_cell.length_b   1.000
_cell.length_c   1.000
_cell.angle_alpha   90.00
_cell.angle_beta   90.00
_cell.angle_gamma   90.00
#
_symmetry.space_group_name_H-M   'P 1'
#
loop_
_entity.id
_entity.type
_entity.pdbx_description
1 polymer ?
#
loop_
_entity_poly.entity_id
_entity_poly.type
_entity_poly.pdbx_seq_one_letter_code
_entity_poly.pdbx_strand_id
1 'polypeptide(L)'
;MKKLILGMLIASTVSANTIEEAQALFSQRSNTAAGIQAAQASGDMYRTLAEQANSDAAKAELKVLEAEAIYFVSNRLKNKDSILASFERVYKAADFAQSKLEGTEKANALYWYAAAQGRWGETKGILSSLSRWKNEMKPALLAAEKLDISVQQYGIARVIGKAYLKVPGEEKSEGMKYVREAYENTLTTVTIDGKTMETSKQVNNTLFYLFGAVKLKLKGKNGVDLKKVCTAFNTAKAIYAAGSEAMKQIDEAGVADVEQEMTAFFKASSKDYKKTAKLLNKKCK
;
A
#
# COMPACT_ATOMS: atom_id res chain seq x y z
N MET A 1 -4.82 38.57 59.87
CA MET A 1 -4.88 38.40 58.40
C MET A 1 -4.35 37.00 58.05
N LYS A 2 -5.23 36.03 57.81
CA LYS A 2 -4.86 34.69 57.32
C LYS A 2 -5.30 34.59 55.86
N LYS A 3 -4.34 34.54 54.93
CA LYS A 3 -4.60 34.28 53.51
C LYS A 3 -4.84 32.79 53.34
N LEU A 4 -6.07 32.41 53.00
CA LEU A 4 -6.39 31.07 52.51
C LEU A 4 -5.99 31.02 51.03
N ILE A 5 -5.00 30.20 50.69
CA ILE A 5 -4.66 29.87 49.31
C ILE A 5 -5.51 28.64 48.95
N LEU A 6 -6.54 28.87 48.14
CA LEU A 6 -7.40 27.83 47.58
C LEU A 6 -6.66 27.20 46.40
N GLY A 7 -6.05 26.03 46.63
CA GLY A 7 -5.41 25.23 45.59
C GLY A 7 -6.46 24.55 44.71
N MET A 8 -6.55 24.97 43.45
CA MET A 8 -7.40 24.36 42.44
C MET A 8 -6.69 23.12 41.88
N LEU A 9 -7.15 21.93 42.27
CA LEU A 9 -6.74 20.65 41.69
C LEU A 9 -7.32 20.55 40.27
N ILE A 10 -6.47 20.75 39.26
CA ILE A 10 -6.81 20.44 37.87
C ILE A 10 -6.69 18.92 37.74
N ALA A 11 -7.82 18.22 37.74
CA ALA A 11 -7.88 16.81 37.38
C ALA A 11 -7.64 16.70 35.88
N SER A 12 -6.40 16.44 35.46
CA SER A 12 -6.09 16.04 34.10
C SER A 12 -6.69 14.65 33.87
N THR A 13 -7.76 14.59 33.08
CA THR A 13 -8.28 13.33 32.56
C THR A 13 -7.22 12.74 31.63
N VAL A 14 -6.41 11.82 32.15
CA VAL A 14 -5.57 10.95 31.34
C VAL A 14 -6.55 10.03 30.59
N SER A 15 -6.95 10.42 29.38
CA SER A 15 -7.67 9.50 28.50
C SER A 15 -6.75 8.31 28.22
N ALA A 16 -7.18 7.12 28.62
CA ALA A 16 -6.47 5.89 28.28
C ALA A 16 -6.62 5.66 26.77
N ASN A 17 -5.50 5.44 26.07
CA ASN A 17 -5.53 5.07 24.66
C ASN A 17 -6.36 3.79 24.48
N THR A 18 -7.18 3.75 23.42
CA THR A 18 -7.98 2.56 23.06
C THR A 18 -7.74 2.15 21.61
N ILE A 19 -8.02 0.89 21.27
CA ILE A 19 -7.93 0.40 19.89
C ILE A 19 -8.95 1.14 19.02
N GLU A 20 -10.14 1.38 19.54
CA GLU A 20 -11.25 2.06 18.86
C GLU A 20 -10.88 3.51 18.51
N GLU A 21 -10.21 4.23 19.41
CA GLU A 21 -9.72 5.59 19.15
C GLU A 21 -8.64 5.59 18.06
N ALA A 22 -7.70 4.65 18.12
CA ALA A 22 -6.67 4.50 17.09
C ALA A 22 -7.28 4.17 15.72
N GLN A 23 -8.29 3.31 15.66
CA GLN A 23 -9.03 2.98 14.44
C GLN A 23 -9.81 4.18 13.90
N ALA A 24 -10.50 4.91 14.77
CA ALA A 24 -11.24 6.11 14.40
C ALA A 24 -10.31 7.16 13.79
N LEU A 25 -9.12 7.36 14.34
CA LEU A 25 -8.11 8.25 13.75
C LEU A 25 -7.60 7.77 12.40
N PHE A 26 -7.34 6.47 12.24
CA PHE A 26 -6.92 5.94 10.95
C PHE A 26 -8.00 6.02 9.87
N SER A 27 -9.27 5.96 10.26
CA SER A 27 -10.40 6.15 9.34
C SER A 27 -10.47 7.58 8.77
N GLN A 28 -9.90 8.56 9.48
CA GLN A 28 -9.81 9.96 9.05
C GLN A 28 -8.60 10.25 8.14
N ARG A 29 -7.81 9.21 7.79
CA ARG A 29 -6.63 9.38 6.95
C ARG A 29 -7.01 9.98 5.59
N SER A 30 -6.23 10.96 5.15
CA SER A 30 -6.40 11.60 3.84
C SER A 30 -5.08 12.19 3.37
N ASN A 31 -5.05 12.73 2.15
CA ASN A 31 -3.88 13.41 1.60
C ASN A 31 -3.67 14.83 2.17
N THR A 32 -4.52 15.27 3.10
CA THR A 32 -4.40 16.56 3.79
C THR A 32 -3.42 16.47 4.97
N ALA A 33 -2.90 17.61 5.43
CA ALA A 33 -2.02 17.64 6.61
C ALA A 33 -2.70 17.04 7.86
N ALA A 34 -3.99 17.34 8.08
CA ALA A 34 -4.77 16.81 9.19
C ALA A 34 -4.96 15.28 9.07
N GLY A 35 -5.26 14.77 7.87
CA GLY A 35 -5.40 13.33 7.66
C GLY A 35 -4.10 12.55 7.82
N ILE A 36 -2.97 13.13 7.40
CA ILE A 36 -1.64 12.55 7.65
C ILE A 36 -1.33 12.53 9.15
N GLN A 37 -1.66 13.61 9.87
CA GLN A 37 -1.48 13.68 11.32
C GLN A 37 -2.36 12.67 12.07
N ALA A 38 -3.62 12.47 11.63
CA ALA A 38 -4.51 11.48 12.20
C ALA A 38 -3.96 10.05 12.03
N ALA A 39 -3.46 9.70 10.84
CA ALA A 39 -2.81 8.40 10.60
C ALA A 39 -1.53 8.23 11.44
N GLN A 40 -0.73 9.28 11.62
CA GLN A 40 0.44 9.27 12.48
C GLN A 40 0.06 9.03 13.95
N ALA A 41 -0.94 9.77 14.46
CA ALA A 41 -1.44 9.61 15.82
C ALA A 41 -1.98 8.20 16.07
N SER A 42 -2.70 7.62 15.10
CA SER A 42 -3.16 6.23 15.14
C SER A 42 -1.99 5.25 15.27
N GLY A 43 -0.97 5.37 14.42
CA GLY A 43 0.23 4.51 14.49
C GLY A 43 1.01 4.66 15.81
N ASP A 44 1.06 5.87 16.38
CA ASP A 44 1.65 6.11 17.70
C ASP A 44 0.82 5.50 18.84
N MET A 45 -0.51 5.56 18.76
CA MET A 45 -1.39 4.88 19.71
C MET A 45 -1.23 3.37 19.66
N TYR A 46 -1.23 2.74 18.48
CA TYR A 46 -0.99 1.31 18.35
C TYR A 46 0.35 0.89 18.94
N ARG A 47 1.39 1.72 18.77
CA ARG A 47 2.70 1.48 19.40
C ARG A 47 2.60 1.47 20.92
N THR A 48 1.95 2.47 21.52
CA THR A 48 1.76 2.54 22.98
C THR A 48 0.91 1.39 23.51
N LEU A 49 -0.19 1.04 22.82
CA LEU A 49 -1.01 -0.12 23.18
C LEU A 49 -0.21 -1.42 23.12
N ALA A 50 0.66 -1.57 22.11
CA ALA A 50 1.54 -2.74 21.97
C ALA A 50 2.57 -2.84 23.10
N GLU A 51 3.00 -1.71 23.68
CA GLU A 51 3.88 -1.68 24.86
C GLU A 51 3.14 -2.11 26.15
N GLN A 52 1.81 -1.96 26.18
CA GLN A 52 0.93 -2.30 27.31
C GLN A 52 0.27 -3.68 27.18
N ALA A 53 0.41 -4.35 26.04
CA ALA A 53 -0.22 -5.63 25.77
C ALA A 53 0.32 -6.75 26.68
N ASN A 54 -0.59 -7.57 27.22
CA ASN A 54 -0.26 -8.63 28.17
C ASN A 54 0.22 -9.94 27.52
N SER A 55 0.31 -10.00 26.19
CA SER A 55 0.81 -11.16 25.46
C SER A 55 1.54 -10.77 24.18
N ASP A 56 2.46 -11.62 23.74
CA ASP A 56 3.18 -11.44 22.48
C ASP A 56 2.25 -11.45 21.26
N ALA A 57 1.17 -12.24 21.30
CA ALA A 57 0.18 -12.30 20.22
C ALA A 57 -0.59 -10.98 20.10
N ALA A 58 -1.16 -10.48 21.20
CA ALA A 58 -1.86 -9.19 21.20
C ALA A 58 -0.92 -8.03 20.80
N LYS A 59 0.32 -8.06 21.27
CA LYS A 59 1.36 -7.11 20.86
C LYS A 59 1.63 -7.19 19.36
N ALA A 60 1.70 -8.39 18.79
CA ALA A 60 1.97 -8.59 17.38
C ALA A 60 0.83 -8.08 16.48
N GLU A 61 -0.42 -8.31 16.85
CA GLU A 61 -1.60 -7.77 16.14
C GLU A 61 -1.56 -6.23 16.10
N LEU A 62 -1.30 -5.59 17.24
CA LEU A 62 -1.14 -4.13 17.33
C LEU A 62 0.04 -3.62 16.50
N LYS A 63 1.12 -4.40 16.39
CA LYS A 63 2.28 -4.07 15.55
C LYS A 63 1.98 -4.14 14.05
N VAL A 64 1.06 -5.01 13.61
CA VAL A 64 0.57 -5.00 12.23
C VAL A 64 -0.22 -3.72 11.95
N LEU A 65 -1.09 -3.31 12.88
CA LEU A 65 -1.87 -2.07 12.75
C LEU A 65 -0.98 -0.82 12.77
N GLU A 66 0.06 -0.80 13.63
CA GLU A 66 1.11 0.23 13.59
C GLU A 66 1.79 0.27 12.22
N ALA A 67 2.18 -0.88 11.68
CA ALA A 67 2.88 -0.98 10.39
C ALA A 67 2.05 -0.38 9.26
N GLU A 68 0.76 -0.73 9.18
CA GLU A 68 -0.18 -0.19 8.18
C GLU A 68 -0.34 1.33 8.30
N ALA A 69 -0.64 1.82 9.51
CA ALA A 69 -0.85 3.25 9.75
C ALA A 69 0.38 4.09 9.39
N ILE A 70 1.56 3.62 9.81
CA ILE A 70 2.82 4.32 9.52
C ILE A 70 3.22 4.15 8.05
N TYR A 71 2.87 3.06 7.37
CA TYR A 71 3.10 2.92 5.92
C TYR A 71 2.37 3.99 5.12
N PHE A 72 1.11 4.29 5.49
CA PHE A 72 0.33 5.39 4.91
C PHE A 72 1.05 6.73 5.06
N VAL A 73 1.53 7.05 6.27
CA VAL A 73 2.27 8.29 6.55
C VAL A 73 3.57 8.33 5.74
N SER A 74 4.32 7.23 5.73
CA SER A 74 5.64 7.13 5.09
C SER A 74 5.59 7.49 3.61
N ASN A 75 4.53 7.11 2.90
CA ASN A 75 4.34 7.41 1.47
C ASN A 75 4.05 8.89 1.16
N ARG A 76 3.84 9.72 2.18
CA ARG A 76 3.50 11.14 2.06
C ARG A 76 4.60 12.07 2.59
N LEU A 77 5.65 11.50 3.15
CA LEU A 77 6.85 12.23 3.55
C LEU A 77 7.65 12.65 2.31
N LYS A 78 8.33 13.81 2.40
CA LYS A 78 9.13 14.39 1.31
C LYS A 78 10.64 14.37 1.59
N ASN A 79 11.02 14.41 2.86
CA ASN A 79 12.41 14.38 3.27
C ASN A 79 12.93 12.93 3.27
N LYS A 80 14.08 12.70 2.63
CA LYS A 80 14.68 11.37 2.47
C LYS A 80 14.91 10.66 3.81
N ASP A 81 15.46 11.34 4.80
CA ASP A 81 15.80 10.75 6.09
C ASP A 81 14.53 10.40 6.89
N SER A 82 13.53 11.28 6.84
CA SER A 82 12.21 10.99 7.42
C SER A 82 11.54 9.78 6.74
N ILE A 83 11.63 9.67 5.40
CA ILE A 83 11.10 8.51 4.66
C ILE A 83 11.79 7.22 5.12
N LEU A 84 13.13 7.23 5.19
CA LEU A 84 13.91 6.07 5.61
C LEU A 84 13.59 5.64 7.05
N ALA A 85 13.56 6.59 7.98
CA ALA A 85 13.25 6.31 9.39
C ALA A 85 11.82 5.77 9.55
N SER A 86 10.87 6.35 8.81
CA SER A 86 9.46 5.95 8.87
C SER A 86 9.24 4.55 8.30
N PHE A 87 9.80 4.21 7.13
CA PHE A 87 9.72 2.83 6.61
C PHE A 87 10.50 1.83 7.46
N GLU A 88 11.57 2.25 8.13
CA GLU A 88 12.27 1.41 9.11
C GLU A 88 11.39 1.06 10.31
N ARG A 89 10.62 2.03 10.82
CA ARG A 89 9.61 1.75 11.84
C ARG A 89 8.59 0.73 11.34
N VAL A 90 8.08 0.88 10.12
CA VAL A 90 7.10 -0.07 9.54
C VAL A 90 7.68 -1.49 9.49
N TYR A 91 8.84 -1.70 8.86
CA TYR A 91 9.35 -3.06 8.72
C TYR A 91 9.77 -3.66 10.07
N LYS A 92 10.22 -2.87 11.05
CA LYS A 92 10.53 -3.40 12.39
C LYS A 92 9.29 -3.85 13.14
N ALA A 93 8.19 -3.11 13.03
CA ALA A 93 6.91 -3.51 13.62
C ALA A 93 6.39 -4.80 12.97
N ALA A 94 6.41 -4.85 11.63
CA ALA A 94 5.99 -6.02 10.88
C ALA A 94 6.90 -7.25 11.12
N ASP A 95 8.21 -7.04 11.29
CA ASP A 95 9.18 -8.10 11.60
C ASP A 95 8.92 -8.74 12.97
N PHE A 96 8.63 -7.92 13.98
CA PHE A 96 8.17 -8.44 15.26
C PHE A 96 6.90 -9.27 15.09
N ALA A 97 5.91 -8.74 14.36
CA ALA A 97 4.62 -9.40 14.21
C ALA A 97 4.72 -10.76 13.49
N GLN A 98 5.45 -10.84 12.38
CA GLN A 98 5.59 -12.11 11.63
C GLN A 98 6.26 -13.22 12.44
N SER A 99 7.05 -12.89 13.48
CA SER A 99 7.70 -13.87 14.36
C SER A 99 6.77 -14.47 15.42
N LYS A 100 5.56 -13.91 15.59
CA LYS A 100 4.62 -14.25 16.66
C LYS A 100 3.23 -14.67 16.16
N LEU A 101 2.90 -14.32 14.92
CA LEU A 101 1.63 -14.65 14.28
C LEU A 101 1.77 -15.88 13.39
N GLU A 102 0.63 -16.51 13.09
CA GLU A 102 0.52 -17.63 12.14
C GLU A 102 -0.57 -17.33 11.10
N GLY A 103 -0.76 -18.23 10.12
CA GLY A 103 -1.84 -18.14 9.15
C GLY A 103 -1.90 -16.83 8.35
N THR A 104 -3.11 -16.34 8.13
CA THR A 104 -3.40 -15.11 7.38
C THR A 104 -2.83 -13.87 8.06
N GLU A 105 -2.81 -13.82 9.39
CA GLU A 105 -2.25 -12.72 10.18
C GLU A 105 -0.73 -12.60 9.96
N LYS A 106 -0.02 -13.73 9.92
CA LYS A 106 1.40 -13.77 9.54
C LYS A 106 1.62 -13.35 8.10
N ALA A 107 0.77 -13.78 7.17
CA ALA A 107 0.84 -13.35 5.77
C ALA A 107 0.69 -11.82 5.63
N ASN A 108 -0.19 -11.21 6.42
CA ASN A 108 -0.36 -9.76 6.49
C ASN A 108 0.89 -9.05 7.07
N ALA A 109 1.47 -9.57 8.14
CA ALA A 109 2.72 -9.05 8.69
C ALA A 109 3.88 -9.14 7.66
N LEU A 110 4.03 -10.28 6.98
CA LEU A 110 5.02 -10.48 5.93
C LEU A 110 4.83 -9.53 4.74
N TYR A 111 3.58 -9.25 4.35
CA TYR A 111 3.27 -8.26 3.34
C TYR A 111 3.80 -6.87 3.73
N TRP A 112 3.47 -6.38 4.93
CA TRP A 112 3.91 -5.05 5.37
C TRP A 112 5.43 -4.96 5.53
N TYR A 113 6.05 -6.03 6.03
CA TYR A 113 7.51 -6.16 6.11
C TYR A 113 8.14 -5.97 4.73
N ALA A 114 7.74 -6.77 3.74
CA ALA A 114 8.31 -6.71 2.41
C ALA A 114 7.98 -5.40 1.68
N ALA A 115 6.74 -4.89 1.80
CA ALA A 115 6.33 -3.65 1.18
C ALA A 115 7.15 -2.45 1.69
N ALA A 116 7.35 -2.35 3.01
CA ALA A 116 8.15 -1.29 3.63
C ALA A 116 9.63 -1.37 3.23
N GLN A 117 10.20 -2.58 3.21
CA GLN A 117 11.56 -2.79 2.73
C GLN A 117 11.77 -2.36 1.28
N GLY A 118 10.80 -2.64 0.41
CA GLY A 118 10.83 -2.19 -0.98
C GLY A 118 10.91 -0.67 -1.09
N ARG A 119 10.08 0.05 -0.35
CA ARG A 119 10.05 1.52 -0.35
C ARG A 119 11.29 2.15 0.30
N TRP A 120 11.76 1.56 1.39
CA TRP A 120 13.02 1.94 2.02
C TRP A 120 14.20 1.75 1.05
N GLY A 121 14.24 0.60 0.37
CA GLY A 121 15.26 0.28 -0.63
C GLY A 121 15.24 1.27 -1.79
N GLU A 122 14.06 1.55 -2.35
CA GLU A 122 13.87 2.52 -3.43
C GLU A 122 14.36 3.92 -3.03
N THR A 123 14.14 4.31 -1.78
CA THR A 123 14.57 5.61 -1.22
C THR A 123 16.08 5.67 -0.99
N LYS A 124 16.69 4.57 -0.53
CA LYS A 124 18.14 4.52 -0.24
C LYS A 124 18.97 4.43 -1.52
N GLY A 125 18.48 3.69 -2.52
CA GLY A 125 19.08 3.55 -3.84
C GLY A 125 19.01 2.13 -4.39
N ILE A 126 19.31 1.99 -5.69
CA ILE A 126 19.14 0.74 -6.42
C ILE A 126 19.92 -0.44 -5.83
N LEU A 127 21.16 -0.23 -5.37
CA LEU A 127 21.98 -1.31 -4.77
C LEU A 127 21.38 -1.82 -3.45
N SER A 128 20.87 -0.91 -2.61
CA SER A 128 20.17 -1.27 -1.38
C SER A 128 18.87 -2.04 -1.66
N SER A 129 18.13 -1.63 -2.70
CA SER A 129 16.93 -2.35 -3.15
C SER A 129 17.25 -3.78 -3.58
N LEU A 130 18.31 -3.97 -4.37
CA LEU A 130 18.69 -5.28 -4.90
C LEU A 130 19.18 -6.24 -3.80
N SER A 131 19.92 -5.72 -2.82
CA SER A 131 20.38 -6.53 -1.68
C SER A 131 19.21 -7.05 -0.85
N ARG A 132 18.28 -6.16 -0.47
CA ARG A 132 17.09 -6.52 0.31
C ARG A 132 16.15 -7.45 -0.45
N TRP A 133 16.02 -7.29 -1.76
CA TRP A 133 15.18 -8.17 -2.59
C TRP A 133 15.55 -9.64 -2.38
N LYS A 134 16.83 -9.99 -2.50
CA LYS A 134 17.28 -11.38 -2.46
C LYS A 134 17.16 -12.02 -1.07
N ASN A 135 17.52 -11.28 -0.04
CA ASN A 135 17.72 -11.85 1.30
C ASN A 135 16.54 -11.65 2.24
N GLU A 136 15.70 -10.65 1.99
CA GLU A 136 14.65 -10.24 2.93
C GLU A 136 13.27 -10.26 2.27
N MET A 137 13.08 -9.49 1.19
CA MET A 137 11.74 -9.30 0.60
C MET A 137 11.22 -10.55 -0.13
N LYS A 138 12.04 -11.16 -1.01
CA LYS A 138 11.59 -12.31 -1.81
C LYS A 138 11.24 -13.51 -0.92
N PRO A 139 12.09 -13.91 0.06
CA PRO A 139 11.72 -14.98 0.98
C PRO A 139 10.44 -14.67 1.76
N ALA A 140 10.29 -13.44 2.27
CA ALA A 140 9.09 -13.04 3.02
C ALA A 140 7.82 -13.10 2.17
N LEU A 141 7.86 -12.59 0.93
CA LEU A 141 6.71 -12.61 0.04
C LEU A 141 6.31 -14.02 -0.39
N LEU A 142 7.28 -14.88 -0.70
CA LEU A 142 7.01 -16.28 -1.06
C LEU A 142 6.52 -17.10 0.15
N ALA A 143 6.92 -16.73 1.37
CA ALA A 143 6.34 -17.30 2.58
C ALA A 143 4.89 -16.82 2.77
N ALA A 144 4.63 -15.53 2.56
CA ALA A 144 3.28 -14.95 2.67
C ALA A 144 2.32 -15.56 1.64
N GLU A 145 2.78 -15.75 0.41
CA GLU A 145 2.02 -16.36 -0.68
C GLU A 145 1.51 -17.76 -0.32
N LYS A 146 2.37 -18.58 0.30
CA LYS A 146 2.01 -19.94 0.74
C LYS A 146 0.98 -19.97 1.86
N LEU A 147 0.91 -18.90 2.65
CA LEU A 147 -0.01 -18.77 3.77
C LEU A 147 -1.37 -18.25 3.28
N ASP A 148 -1.37 -17.08 2.65
CA ASP A 148 -2.57 -16.46 2.09
C ASP A 148 -2.20 -15.35 1.10
N ILE A 149 -2.26 -15.64 -0.20
CA ILE A 149 -1.96 -14.67 -1.26
C ILE A 149 -2.98 -13.53 -1.35
N SER A 150 -4.20 -13.70 -0.81
CA SER A 150 -5.32 -12.77 -0.97
C SER A 150 -5.22 -11.54 -0.07
N VAL A 151 -4.39 -11.62 0.97
CA VAL A 151 -4.06 -10.53 1.90
C VAL A 151 -3.83 -9.21 1.17
N GLN A 152 -4.42 -8.15 1.73
CA GLN A 152 -4.27 -6.78 1.21
C GLN A 152 -4.72 -6.65 -0.26
N GLN A 153 -5.82 -7.35 -0.57
CA GLN A 153 -6.43 -7.45 -1.90
C GLN A 153 -5.41 -7.90 -2.95
N TYR A 154 -4.89 -9.10 -2.75
CA TYR A 154 -3.80 -9.69 -3.53
C TYR A 154 -2.54 -8.81 -3.54
N GLY A 155 -2.27 -8.16 -2.40
CA GLY A 155 -1.13 -7.29 -2.22
C GLY A 155 0.20 -8.03 -2.33
N ILE A 156 0.25 -9.29 -1.88
CA ILE A 156 1.43 -10.14 -1.99
C ILE A 156 1.77 -10.39 -3.47
N ALA A 157 0.80 -10.88 -4.25
CA ALA A 157 0.97 -11.08 -5.70
C ALA A 157 1.38 -9.78 -6.40
N ARG A 158 0.72 -8.65 -6.06
CA ARG A 158 1.06 -7.33 -6.61
C ARG A 158 2.53 -6.96 -6.37
N VAL A 159 3.05 -7.16 -5.15
CA VAL A 159 4.44 -6.81 -4.79
C VAL A 159 5.44 -7.75 -5.45
N ILE A 160 5.19 -9.08 -5.43
CA ILE A 160 6.03 -10.07 -6.13
C ILE A 160 6.11 -9.71 -7.62
N GLY A 161 4.96 -9.52 -8.26
CA GLY A 161 4.87 -9.23 -9.68
C GLY A 161 5.63 -7.97 -10.07
N LYS A 162 5.45 -6.88 -9.32
CA LYS A 162 6.19 -5.62 -9.54
C LYS A 162 7.70 -5.84 -9.40
N ALA A 163 8.14 -6.59 -8.39
CA ALA A 163 9.55 -6.86 -8.16
C ALA A 163 10.18 -7.65 -9.31
N TYR A 164 9.56 -8.75 -9.74
CA TYR A 164 10.02 -9.56 -10.89
C TYR A 164 10.09 -8.74 -12.19
N LEU A 165 9.21 -7.75 -12.38
CA LEU A 165 9.23 -6.86 -13.54
C LEU A 165 10.32 -5.77 -13.47
N LYS A 166 10.83 -5.45 -12.28
CA LYS A 166 11.79 -4.36 -12.03
C LYS A 166 13.21 -4.83 -11.75
N VAL A 167 13.38 -5.94 -11.04
CA VAL A 167 14.68 -6.46 -10.61
C VAL A 167 15.41 -7.11 -11.79
N PRO A 168 16.65 -6.69 -12.12
CA PRO A 168 17.46 -7.36 -13.13
C PRO A 168 17.75 -8.81 -12.75
N GLY A 169 17.61 -9.72 -13.72
CA GLY A 169 17.84 -11.16 -13.54
C GLY A 169 16.60 -11.97 -13.18
N GLU A 170 15.50 -11.32 -12.76
CA GLU A 170 14.23 -12.00 -12.53
C GLU A 170 13.45 -12.22 -13.84
N GLU A 171 12.60 -13.25 -13.84
CA GLU A 171 11.79 -13.62 -15.01
C GLU A 171 10.57 -12.70 -15.16
N LYS A 172 10.57 -11.85 -16.19
CA LYS A 172 9.49 -10.87 -16.38
C LYS A 172 8.12 -11.49 -16.69
N SER A 173 8.07 -12.66 -17.32
CA SER A 173 6.82 -13.38 -17.58
C SER A 173 6.19 -13.87 -16.28
N GLU A 174 6.99 -14.33 -15.34
CA GLU A 174 6.53 -14.66 -13.99
C GLU A 174 5.96 -13.43 -13.29
N GLY A 175 6.67 -12.29 -13.36
CA GLY A 175 6.15 -11.03 -12.83
C GLY A 175 4.80 -10.62 -13.45
N MET A 176 4.58 -10.90 -14.74
CA MET A 176 3.31 -10.65 -15.42
C MET A 176 2.18 -11.57 -14.96
N LYS A 177 2.48 -12.83 -14.58
CA LYS A 177 1.48 -13.74 -14.02
C LYS A 177 0.93 -13.19 -12.70
N TYR A 178 1.81 -12.82 -11.77
CA TYR A 178 1.41 -12.29 -10.47
C TYR A 178 0.62 -10.96 -10.56
N VAL A 179 1.06 -9.99 -11.38
CA VAL A 179 0.28 -8.74 -11.51
C VAL A 179 -1.05 -8.95 -12.24
N ARG A 180 -1.16 -9.96 -13.13
CA ARG A 180 -2.44 -10.35 -13.72
C ARG A 180 -3.33 -10.98 -12.67
N GLU A 181 -2.82 -11.94 -11.91
CA GLU A 181 -3.55 -12.61 -10.84
C GLU A 181 -4.11 -11.61 -9.83
N ALA A 182 -3.28 -10.66 -9.39
CA ALA A 182 -3.74 -9.60 -8.50
C ALA A 182 -4.87 -8.78 -9.11
N TYR A 183 -4.76 -8.38 -10.39
CA TYR A 183 -5.79 -7.61 -11.09
C TYR A 183 -7.08 -8.40 -11.28
N GLU A 184 -7.00 -9.62 -11.79
CA GLU A 184 -8.18 -10.44 -12.16
C GLU A 184 -8.95 -10.95 -10.94
N ASN A 185 -8.30 -11.21 -9.81
CA ASN A 185 -8.98 -11.66 -8.58
C ASN A 185 -9.53 -10.52 -7.72
N THR A 186 -9.30 -9.26 -8.12
CA THR A 186 -9.80 -8.10 -7.38
C THR A 186 -10.71 -7.21 -8.21
N LEU A 187 -11.25 -7.73 -9.32
CA LEU A 187 -12.16 -6.99 -10.17
C LEU A 187 -13.42 -6.53 -9.40
N THR A 188 -13.81 -5.29 -9.69
CA THR A 188 -14.99 -4.60 -9.22
C THR A 188 -15.51 -3.71 -10.35
N THR A 189 -16.71 -3.17 -10.16
CA THR A 189 -17.32 -2.28 -11.15
C THR A 189 -17.37 -0.85 -10.62
N VAL A 190 -17.21 0.11 -11.53
CA VAL A 190 -17.43 1.53 -11.29
C VAL A 190 -18.38 2.05 -12.34
N THR A 191 -19.24 3.00 -11.97
CA THR A 191 -20.17 3.67 -12.89
C THR A 191 -19.74 5.11 -13.11
N ILE A 192 -19.47 5.44 -14.37
CA ILE A 192 -19.06 6.78 -14.81
C ILE A 192 -19.99 7.17 -15.97
N ASP A 193 -20.70 8.28 -15.85
CA ASP A 193 -21.64 8.78 -16.86
C ASP A 193 -22.65 7.73 -17.34
N GLY A 194 -23.20 6.95 -16.39
CA GLY A 194 -24.16 5.87 -16.68
C GLY A 194 -23.55 4.61 -17.32
N LYS A 195 -22.23 4.54 -17.50
CA LYS A 195 -21.53 3.37 -18.04
C LYS A 195 -20.83 2.60 -16.93
N THR A 196 -21.13 1.31 -16.82
CA THR A 196 -20.42 0.39 -15.93
C THR A 196 -19.11 -0.06 -16.59
N MET A 197 -18.01 0.07 -15.84
CA MET A 197 -16.67 -0.33 -16.26
C MET A 197 -16.03 -1.20 -15.19
N GLU A 198 -15.15 -2.12 -15.59
CA GLU A 198 -14.46 -3.04 -14.67
C GLU A 198 -13.03 -2.56 -14.37
N THR A 199 -12.64 -2.61 -13.10
CA THR A 199 -11.30 -2.28 -12.59
C THR A 199 -11.00 -3.11 -11.34
N SER A 200 -9.77 -3.11 -10.82
CA SER A 200 -9.47 -3.72 -9.52
C SER A 200 -9.87 -2.80 -8.35
N LYS A 201 -10.33 -3.40 -7.23
CA LYS A 201 -10.56 -2.77 -5.91
C LYS A 201 -9.30 -2.14 -5.30
N GLN A 202 -8.11 -2.63 -5.66
CA GLN A 202 -6.85 -1.96 -5.37
C GLN A 202 -6.29 -1.33 -6.65
N VAL A 203 -6.18 0.00 -6.69
CA VAL A 203 -5.76 0.72 -7.90
C VAL A 203 -4.38 0.31 -8.39
N ASN A 204 -3.47 -0.02 -7.47
CA ASN A 204 -2.12 -0.44 -7.82
C ASN A 204 -2.09 -1.80 -8.54
N ASN A 205 -3.10 -2.68 -8.38
CA ASN A 205 -3.20 -3.90 -9.19
C ASN A 205 -3.43 -3.53 -10.67
N THR A 206 -4.35 -2.60 -10.95
CA THR A 206 -4.57 -2.07 -12.30
C THR A 206 -3.31 -1.41 -12.85
N LEU A 207 -2.68 -0.50 -12.10
CA LEU A 207 -1.50 0.23 -12.58
C LEU A 207 -0.31 -0.70 -12.83
N PHE A 208 -0.08 -1.72 -11.99
CA PHE A 208 1.04 -2.65 -12.17
C PHE A 208 0.77 -3.69 -13.26
N TYR A 209 -0.49 -4.08 -13.48
CA TYR A 209 -0.89 -4.88 -14.64
C TYR A 209 -0.56 -4.15 -15.95
N LEU A 210 -0.92 -2.86 -16.06
CA LEU A 210 -0.56 -2.01 -17.20
C LEU A 210 0.95 -1.87 -17.36
N PHE A 211 1.68 -1.64 -16.26
CA PHE A 211 3.14 -1.57 -16.27
C PHE A 211 3.78 -2.86 -16.77
N GLY A 212 3.33 -4.03 -16.30
CA GLY A 212 3.81 -5.34 -16.74
C GLY A 212 3.60 -5.57 -18.23
N ALA A 213 2.41 -5.26 -18.73
CA ALA A 213 2.08 -5.37 -20.15
C ALA A 213 3.01 -4.50 -21.02
N VAL A 214 3.30 -3.27 -20.58
CA VAL A 214 4.24 -2.35 -21.26
C VAL A 214 5.68 -2.85 -21.19
N LYS A 215 6.13 -3.38 -20.05
CA LYS A 215 7.48 -3.95 -19.88
C LYS A 215 7.74 -5.13 -20.81
N LEU A 216 6.70 -5.91 -21.09
CA LEU A 216 6.73 -7.03 -22.03
C LEU A 216 6.43 -6.60 -23.48
N LYS A 217 6.31 -5.30 -23.75
CA LYS A 217 6.01 -4.73 -25.08
C LYS A 217 4.74 -5.33 -25.71
N LEU A 218 3.77 -5.73 -24.89
CA LEU A 218 2.50 -6.34 -25.32
C LEU A 218 2.67 -7.62 -26.16
N LYS A 219 3.76 -8.36 -25.95
CA LYS A 219 3.97 -9.64 -26.63
C LYS A 219 3.05 -10.70 -26.01
N GLY A 220 2.02 -11.10 -26.74
CA GLY A 220 0.99 -12.06 -26.28
C GLY A 220 1.52 -13.43 -25.82
N LYS A 221 2.74 -13.81 -26.22
CA LYS A 221 3.39 -15.07 -25.79
C LYS A 221 3.69 -15.15 -24.28
N ASN A 222 3.60 -14.03 -23.55
CA ASN A 222 3.90 -13.97 -22.11
C ASN A 222 2.63 -13.77 -21.25
N GLY A 223 1.49 -14.24 -21.76
CA GLY A 223 0.17 -14.12 -21.12
C GLY A 223 -0.45 -12.73 -21.20
N VAL A 224 0.12 -11.79 -21.96
CA VAL A 224 -0.50 -10.47 -22.13
C VAL A 224 -1.73 -10.58 -23.04
N ASP A 225 -2.93 -10.45 -22.46
CA ASP A 225 -4.17 -10.29 -23.19
C ASP A 225 -4.36 -8.80 -23.55
N LEU A 226 -4.16 -8.46 -24.83
CA LEU A 226 -4.23 -7.07 -25.29
C LEU A 226 -5.63 -6.46 -25.06
N LYS A 227 -6.70 -7.25 -25.21
CA LYS A 227 -8.07 -6.75 -25.03
C LYS A 227 -8.28 -6.35 -23.57
N LYS A 228 -7.91 -7.22 -22.62
CA LYS A 228 -8.00 -6.91 -21.18
C LYS A 228 -7.12 -5.72 -20.78
N VAL A 229 -5.88 -5.65 -21.30
CA VAL A 229 -4.99 -4.50 -21.04
C VAL A 229 -5.58 -3.19 -21.56
N CYS A 230 -6.19 -3.20 -22.75
CA CYS A 230 -6.84 -2.02 -23.31
C CYS A 230 -8.07 -1.60 -22.49
N THR A 231 -8.89 -2.55 -22.05
CA THR A 231 -10.00 -2.28 -21.11
C THR A 231 -9.47 -1.63 -19.83
N ALA A 232 -8.50 -2.25 -19.15
CA ALA A 232 -7.92 -1.73 -17.91
C ALA A 232 -7.37 -0.30 -18.09
N PHE A 233 -6.69 -0.03 -19.21
CA PHE A 233 -6.12 1.29 -19.48
C PHE A 233 -7.19 2.36 -19.72
N ASN A 234 -8.22 2.05 -20.51
CA ASN A 234 -9.30 2.96 -20.80
C ASN A 234 -10.16 3.22 -19.55
N THR A 235 -10.44 2.20 -18.74
CA THR A 235 -11.13 2.35 -17.45
C THR A 235 -10.32 3.23 -16.49
N ALA A 236 -9.02 2.98 -16.33
CA ALA A 236 -8.19 3.79 -15.45
C ALA A 236 -8.14 5.27 -15.87
N LYS A 237 -8.09 5.55 -17.18
CA LYS A 237 -8.18 6.91 -17.72
C LYS A 237 -9.53 7.56 -17.42
N ALA A 238 -10.63 6.83 -17.60
CA ALA A 238 -11.98 7.33 -17.35
C ALA A 238 -12.16 7.67 -15.86
N ILE A 239 -11.74 6.79 -14.96
CA ILE A 239 -11.79 7.04 -13.51
C ILE A 239 -10.97 8.28 -13.14
N TYR A 240 -9.74 8.38 -13.64
CA TYR A 240 -8.90 9.55 -13.35
C TYR A 240 -9.53 10.86 -13.85
N ALA A 241 -10.17 10.84 -15.03
CA ALA A 241 -10.86 12.00 -15.57
C ALA A 241 -12.14 12.38 -14.79
N ALA A 242 -12.86 11.39 -14.27
CA ALA A 242 -14.07 11.58 -13.46
C ALA A 242 -13.78 12.03 -12.01
N GLY A 243 -12.54 11.92 -11.55
CA GLY A 243 -12.08 12.47 -10.28
C GLY A 243 -12.45 11.64 -9.04
N SER A 244 -12.47 12.29 -7.87
CA SER A 244 -12.55 11.62 -6.55
C SER A 244 -13.80 10.76 -6.39
N GLU A 245 -14.96 11.20 -6.89
CA GLU A 245 -16.22 10.43 -6.77
C GLU A 245 -16.16 9.08 -7.50
N ALA A 246 -15.49 9.00 -8.65
CA ALA A 246 -15.25 7.72 -9.33
C ALA A 246 -14.20 6.87 -8.60
N MET A 247 -13.23 7.49 -7.94
CA MET A 247 -12.19 6.80 -7.17
C MET A 247 -12.74 6.18 -5.87
N LYS A 248 -13.70 6.83 -5.20
CA LYS A 248 -14.38 6.27 -4.02
C LYS A 248 -15.12 4.97 -4.33
N GLN A 249 -15.63 4.81 -5.55
CA GLN A 249 -16.28 3.56 -5.99
C GLN A 249 -15.29 2.37 -6.09
N ILE A 250 -13.98 2.64 -6.19
CA ILE A 250 -12.95 1.58 -6.14
C ILE A 250 -12.74 1.11 -4.70
N ASP A 251 -12.42 2.06 -3.82
CA ASP A 251 -12.11 1.84 -2.42
C ASP A 251 -12.39 3.14 -1.64
N GLU A 252 -13.57 3.21 -1.01
CA GLU A 252 -14.00 4.41 -0.27
C GLU A 252 -13.09 4.67 0.93
N ALA A 253 -12.76 3.62 1.70
CA ALA A 253 -11.89 3.74 2.86
C ALA A 253 -10.45 4.10 2.46
N GLY A 254 -9.98 3.59 1.32
CA GLY A 254 -8.66 3.81 0.77
C GLY A 254 -8.57 4.95 -0.27
N VAL A 255 -9.59 5.79 -0.42
CA VAL A 255 -9.65 6.78 -1.52
C VAL A 255 -8.42 7.69 -1.57
N ALA A 256 -7.84 8.02 -0.42
CA ALA A 256 -6.62 8.83 -0.35
C ALA A 256 -5.43 8.15 -1.04
N ASP A 257 -5.28 6.84 -0.91
CA ASP A 257 -4.24 6.08 -1.61
C ASP A 257 -4.58 5.96 -3.10
N VAL A 258 -5.86 5.76 -3.44
CA VAL A 258 -6.32 5.73 -4.85
C VAL A 258 -5.99 7.03 -5.57
N GLU A 259 -6.36 8.18 -4.99
CA GLU A 259 -6.08 9.50 -5.53
C GLU A 259 -4.58 9.74 -5.69
N GLN A 260 -3.78 9.39 -4.68
CA GLN A 260 -2.34 9.57 -4.71
C GLN A 260 -1.71 8.78 -5.85
N GLU A 261 -2.05 7.50 -6.00
CA GLU A 261 -1.44 6.61 -6.99
C GLU A 261 -1.91 6.94 -8.41
N MET A 262 -3.21 7.23 -8.60
CA MET A 262 -3.74 7.68 -9.90
C MET A 262 -3.10 8.99 -10.33
N THR A 263 -3.00 9.97 -9.43
CA THR A 263 -2.36 11.25 -9.71
C THR A 263 -0.89 11.06 -10.03
N ALA A 264 -0.15 10.27 -9.23
CA ALA A 264 1.25 10.00 -9.48
C ALA A 264 1.49 9.33 -10.84
N PHE A 265 0.62 8.39 -11.22
CA PHE A 265 0.67 7.74 -12.51
C PHE A 265 0.35 8.72 -13.64
N PHE A 266 -0.85 9.30 -13.67
CA PHE A 266 -1.35 10.12 -14.78
C PHE A 266 -0.77 11.53 -14.88
N LYS A 267 0.01 11.98 -13.89
CA LYS A 267 0.71 13.27 -13.97
C LYS A 267 1.51 13.38 -15.27
N ALA A 268 1.35 14.47 -16.01
CA ALA A 268 1.98 14.66 -17.31
C ALA A 268 3.51 14.51 -17.31
N SER A 269 4.17 14.74 -16.18
CA SER A 269 5.62 14.55 -16.01
C SER A 269 6.04 13.09 -15.75
N SER A 270 5.10 12.18 -15.47
CA SER A 270 5.37 10.78 -15.15
C SER A 270 5.97 10.04 -16.34
N LYS A 271 7.20 9.52 -16.17
CA LYS A 271 7.87 8.71 -17.19
C LYS A 271 7.10 7.42 -17.49
N ASP A 272 6.45 6.84 -16.48
CA ASP A 272 5.72 5.59 -16.61
C ASP A 272 4.42 5.79 -17.39
N TYR A 273 3.67 6.87 -17.12
CA TYR A 273 2.50 7.20 -17.94
C TYR A 273 2.88 7.57 -19.37
N LYS A 274 3.92 8.38 -19.60
CA LYS A 274 4.37 8.70 -20.97
C LYS A 274 4.67 7.43 -21.78
N LYS A 275 5.38 6.46 -21.20
CA LYS A 275 5.68 5.18 -21.85
C LYS A 275 4.42 4.35 -22.08
N THR A 276 3.56 4.25 -21.07
CA THR A 276 2.32 3.48 -21.13
C THR A 276 1.36 4.06 -22.16
N ALA A 277 1.09 5.36 -22.09
CA ALA A 277 0.24 6.09 -23.03
C ALA A 277 0.76 6.01 -24.46
N LYS A 278 2.08 6.18 -24.69
CA LYS A 278 2.67 6.05 -26.04
C LYS A 278 2.38 4.69 -26.67
N LEU A 279 2.48 3.62 -25.89
CA LEU A 279 2.29 2.26 -26.40
C LEU A 279 0.80 1.91 -26.52
N LEU A 280 0.01 2.17 -25.47
CA LEU A 280 -1.39 1.76 -25.39
C LEU A 280 -2.32 2.64 -26.23
N ASN A 281 -2.11 3.96 -26.32
CA ASN A 281 -2.89 4.81 -27.25
C ASN A 281 -2.69 4.40 -28.72
N LYS A 282 -1.59 3.72 -29.06
CA LYS A 282 -1.37 3.17 -30.40
C LYS A 282 -2.10 1.84 -30.62
N LYS A 283 -2.21 1.03 -29.58
CA LYS A 283 -2.65 -0.38 -29.66
C LYS A 283 -4.10 -0.61 -29.25
N CYS A 284 -4.69 0.32 -28.51
CA CYS A 284 -6.05 0.27 -27.99
C CYS A 284 -7.00 1.23 -28.71
N LYS A 285 -6.70 1.55 -29.97
CA LYS A 285 -7.58 2.33 -30.84
C LYS A 285 -8.70 1.44 -31.38
#